data_AF-A0A2E3ZB99-F1
#
_entry.id   AF-A0A2E3ZB99-F1
#
_cell.length_a   1.000
_cell.length_b   1.000
_cell.length_c   1.000
_cell.angle_alpha   90.00
_cell.angle_beta   90.00
_cell.angle_gamma   90.00
#
_symmetry.space_group_name_H-M   'P 1'
#
loop_
_entity.id
_entity.type
_entity.pdbx_description
1 polymer ?
#
loop_
_entity_poly.entity_id
_entity_poly.type
_entity_poly.pdbx_seq_one_letter_code
_entity_poly.pdbx_strand_id
1 'polypeptide(L)'
;MNLPMLHWALFAQVSKWSRLGDGLHRSRGRMDLADLIPLAIALVIVAITCACIVVIKKRNDFSKPCNDSQKLFRELSKAHHLNRGNQRLLRELAEAFQLDQPVEVFLQPALFEACHLPQHMQSEQDRLTELQQKLF
;
A
#
# COMPACT_ATOMS: atom_id res chain seq x y z
N MET A 1 2.23 -27.73 -27.22
CA MET A 1 1.26 -28.20 -26.21
C MET A 1 0.64 -26.97 -25.56
N ASN A 2 -0.28 -26.30 -26.26
CA ASN A 2 -1.75 -26.42 -26.18
C ASN A 2 -2.35 -25.82 -24.87
N LEU A 3 -2.50 -24.49 -24.84
CA LEU A 3 -3.32 -23.74 -23.86
C LEU A 3 -4.51 -22.99 -24.52
N PRO A 4 -5.49 -23.65 -25.18
CA PRO A 4 -6.68 -22.95 -25.70
C PRO A 4 -7.92 -23.00 -24.79
N MET A 5 -7.92 -23.68 -23.63
CA MET A 5 -9.18 -23.96 -22.89
C MET A 5 -9.70 -22.88 -21.92
N LEU A 6 -8.92 -21.85 -21.57
CA LEU A 6 -9.35 -20.86 -20.56
C LEU A 6 -10.27 -19.75 -21.12
N HIS A 7 -10.28 -19.53 -22.43
CA HIS A 7 -11.12 -18.47 -23.04
C HIS A 7 -12.61 -18.84 -23.12
N TRP A 8 -12.95 -20.13 -23.10
CA TRP A 8 -14.36 -20.56 -23.22
C TRP A 8 -15.17 -20.39 -21.94
N ALA A 9 -14.52 -20.42 -20.76
CA ALA A 9 -15.23 -20.26 -19.49
C ALA A 9 -15.77 -18.84 -19.27
N LEU A 10 -15.12 -17.81 -19.84
CA LEU A 10 -15.56 -16.42 -19.71
C LEU A 10 -16.78 -16.09 -20.59
N PHE A 11 -16.89 -16.67 -21.79
CA PHE A 11 -18.04 -16.45 -22.65
C PHE A 11 -19.34 -17.08 -22.12
N ALA A 12 -19.24 -18.19 -21.37
CA ALA A 12 -20.41 -18.84 -20.76
C ALA A 12 -21.05 -18.00 -19.64
N GLN A 13 -20.33 -17.05 -19.03
CA GLN A 13 -20.89 -16.14 -18.02
C GLN A 13 -21.61 -14.93 -18.64
N VAL A 14 -21.25 -14.53 -19.86
CA VAL A 14 -21.86 -13.38 -20.55
C VAL A 14 -23.31 -13.67 -20.95
N SER A 15 -23.67 -14.91 -21.30
CA SER A 15 -25.05 -15.27 -21.63
C SER A 15 -26.01 -15.26 -20.43
N LYS A 16 -25.50 -15.33 -19.20
CA LYS A 16 -26.31 -15.10 -17.99
C LYS A 16 -26.65 -13.62 -17.78
N TRP A 17 -25.86 -12.70 -18.32
CA TRP A 17 -26.11 -11.26 -18.21
C TRP A 17 -27.24 -10.79 -19.13
N SER A 18 -27.43 -11.39 -20.31
CA SER A 18 -28.55 -11.02 -21.19
C SER A 18 -29.91 -11.33 -20.55
N ARG A 19 -30.01 -12.41 -19.76
CA ARG A 19 -31.23 -12.75 -19.00
C ARG A 19 -31.52 -11.81 -17.82
N LEU A 20 -30.52 -11.11 -17.29
CA LEU A 20 -30.72 -10.08 -16.26
C LEU A 20 -31.27 -8.77 -16.86
N GLY A 21 -31.01 -8.50 -18.15
CA GLY A 21 -31.52 -7.33 -18.86
C GLY A 21 -33.00 -7.41 -19.23
N ASP A 22 -33.52 -8.60 -19.53
CA ASP A 22 -34.93 -8.79 -19.94
C ASP A 22 -35.95 -8.47 -18.84
N GLY A 23 -35.52 -8.51 -17.56
CA GLY A 23 -36.37 -8.13 -16.42
C GLY A 23 -36.61 -6.62 -16.29
N LEU A 24 -35.74 -5.79 -16.87
CA LEU A 24 -35.79 -4.33 -16.72
C LEU A 24 -36.85 -3.65 -17.60
N HIS A 25 -37.32 -4.29 -18.68
CA HIS A 25 -38.29 -3.67 -19.60
C HIS A 25 -39.76 -3.93 -19.25
N ARG A 26 -40.08 -4.86 -18.34
CA ARG A 26 -41.47 -5.27 -18.08
C ARG A 26 -42.15 -4.60 -16.88
N SER A 27 -41.44 -3.85 -16.05
CA SER A 27 -42.03 -3.18 -14.88
C SER A 27 -42.19 -1.67 -15.09
N ARG A 28 -43.16 -1.31 -15.94
CA ARG A 28 -43.77 0.04 -15.97
C ARG A 28 -45.12 0.03 -15.24
N GLY A 29 -45.29 -0.88 -14.29
CA GLY A 29 -46.37 -0.87 -13.31
C GLY A 29 -45.80 -0.32 -12.02
N ARG A 30 -46.40 0.75 -11.48
CA ARG A 30 -46.14 1.40 -10.19
C ARG A 30 -44.96 0.77 -9.41
N MET A 31 -43.76 1.33 -9.57
CA MET A 31 -42.65 0.98 -8.70
C MET A 31 -43.08 1.29 -7.27
N ASP A 32 -43.28 0.24 -6.49
CA ASP A 32 -43.61 0.38 -5.08
C ASP A 32 -42.38 1.01 -4.41
N LEU A 33 -42.61 2.02 -3.56
CA LEU A 33 -41.51 2.70 -2.84
C LEU A 33 -40.70 1.71 -2.00
N ALA A 34 -41.33 0.59 -1.61
CA ALA A 34 -40.69 -0.51 -0.91
C ALA A 34 -39.55 -1.16 -1.72
N ASP A 35 -39.68 -1.26 -3.06
CA ASP A 35 -38.66 -1.87 -3.93
C ASP A 35 -37.46 -0.94 -4.20
N LEU A 36 -37.59 0.36 -3.93
CA LEU A 36 -36.51 1.34 -4.08
C LEU A 36 -35.53 1.35 -2.90
N ILE A 37 -35.98 0.92 -1.72
CA ILE A 37 -35.15 0.88 -0.50
C ILE A 37 -33.89 0.01 -0.68
N PRO A 38 -33.98 -1.26 -1.13
CA PRO A 38 -32.78 -2.08 -1.30
C PRO A 38 -31.83 -1.51 -2.37
N LEU A 39 -32.38 -0.90 -3.43
CA LEU A 39 -31.58 -0.25 -4.47
C LEU A 39 -30.80 0.95 -3.90
N ALA A 40 -31.44 1.79 -3.09
CA ALA A 40 -30.81 2.93 -2.44
C ALA A 40 -29.69 2.50 -1.49
N ILE A 41 -29.90 1.45 -0.70
CA ILE A 41 -28.87 0.89 0.21
C ILE A 41 -27.67 0.38 -0.59
N ALA A 42 -27.90 -0.38 -1.67
CA ALA A 42 -26.83 -0.88 -2.52
C ALA A 42 -25.99 0.26 -3.10
N LEU A 43 -26.65 1.34 -3.55
CA LEU A 43 -25.99 2.52 -4.11
C LEU A 43 -25.13 3.25 -3.06
N VAL A 44 -25.63 3.38 -1.83
CA VAL A 44 -24.88 3.94 -0.70
C VAL A 44 -23.64 3.10 -0.39
N ILE A 45 -23.76 1.77 -0.34
CA ILE A 45 -22.62 0.88 -0.09
C ILE A 45 -21.56 1.05 -1.18
N VAL A 46 -21.95 1.03 -2.45
CA VAL A 46 -21.03 1.24 -3.58
C VAL A 46 -20.33 2.59 -3.49
N ALA A 47 -21.07 3.66 -3.16
CA ALA A 47 -20.51 4.99 -3.00
C ALA A 47 -19.47 5.05 -1.85
N ILE A 48 -19.77 4.41 -0.72
CA ILE A 48 -18.83 4.31 0.42
C ILE A 48 -17.59 3.51 0.01
N THR A 49 -17.74 2.36 -0.64
CA THR A 49 -16.61 1.54 -1.09
C THR A 49 -15.72 2.31 -2.07
N CYS A 50 -16.30 3.00 -3.06
CA CYS A 50 -15.56 3.86 -3.98
C CYS A 50 -14.83 4.98 -3.24
N ALA A 51 -15.48 5.67 -2.29
CA ALA A 51 -14.86 6.72 -1.49
C ALA A 51 -13.67 6.18 -0.69
N CYS A 52 -13.81 5.02 -0.03
CA CYS A 52 -12.73 4.36 0.69
C CYS A 52 -11.55 4.03 -0.23
N ILE A 53 -11.79 3.46 -1.41
CA ILE A 53 -10.74 3.13 -2.38
C ILE A 53 -10.02 4.40 -2.85
N VAL A 54 -10.75 5.47 -3.15
CA VAL A 54 -10.16 6.75 -3.58
C VAL A 54 -9.32 7.36 -2.46
N VAL A 55 -9.78 7.32 -1.21
CA VAL A 55 -9.00 7.83 -0.07
C VAL A 55 -7.74 7.00 0.14
N ILE A 56 -7.82 5.67 0.05
CA ILE A 56 -6.66 4.79 0.17
C ILE A 56 -5.68 5.05 -0.98
N LYS A 57 -6.15 5.09 -2.24
CA LYS A 57 -5.30 5.41 -3.40
C LYS A 57 -4.68 6.79 -3.30
N LYS A 58 -5.40 7.81 -2.84
CA LYS A 58 -4.87 9.17 -2.64
C LYS A 58 -3.79 9.19 -1.56
N ARG A 59 -3.89 8.36 -0.53
CA ARG A 59 -2.83 8.19 0.48
C ARG A 59 -1.64 7.39 -0.07
N ASN A 60 -1.91 6.47 -0.98
CA ASN A 60 -0.94 5.57 -1.59
C ASN A 60 -0.45 6.06 -2.97
N ASP A 61 -0.71 7.31 -3.31
CA ASP A 61 -0.34 7.90 -4.59
C ASP A 61 1.16 8.25 -4.56
N PHE A 62 1.98 7.20 -4.61
CA PHE A 62 3.42 7.25 -4.85
C PHE A 62 3.76 7.83 -6.23
N SER A 63 2.74 8.12 -7.06
CA SER A 63 2.88 8.67 -8.41
C SER A 63 3.36 10.12 -8.42
N LYS A 64 3.17 10.86 -7.33
CA LYS A 64 3.84 12.16 -7.17
C LYS A 64 5.21 11.91 -6.55
N PRO A 65 6.32 12.43 -7.13
CA PRO A 65 7.61 12.40 -6.47
C PRO A 65 7.40 13.00 -5.08
N CYS A 66 7.45 12.14 -4.06
CA CYS A 66 7.28 12.53 -2.69
C CYS A 66 8.57 13.27 -2.33
N ASN A 67 8.63 14.58 -2.60
CA ASN A 67 9.75 15.45 -2.23
C ASN A 67 9.99 15.50 -0.71
N ASP A 68 9.15 14.81 0.07
CA ASP A 68 9.30 14.68 1.50
C ASP A 68 9.93 13.32 1.84
N SER A 69 11.27 13.29 1.79
CA SER A 69 12.11 12.15 2.16
C SER A 69 11.91 11.73 3.62
N GLN A 70 11.53 12.67 4.51
CA GLN A 70 11.21 12.40 5.91
C GLN A 70 9.93 11.57 6.04
N LYS A 71 8.92 11.85 5.21
CA LYS A 71 7.69 11.05 5.19
C LYS A 71 7.98 9.62 4.74
N LEU A 72 8.79 9.43 3.69
CA LEU A 72 9.19 8.10 3.22
C LEU A 72 9.95 7.32 4.30
N PHE A 73 10.94 7.95 4.93
CA PHE A 73 11.68 7.36 6.05
C PHE A 73 10.74 6.91 7.18
N ARG A 74 9.75 7.73 7.54
CA ARG A 74 8.79 7.39 8.60
C ARG A 74 7.87 6.23 8.21
N GLU A 75 7.39 6.19 6.97
CA GLU A 75 6.51 5.11 6.52
C GLU A 75 7.28 3.79 6.37
N LEU A 76 8.53 3.81 5.87
CA LEU A 76 9.42 2.65 5.87
C LEU A 76 9.73 2.16 7.28
N SER A 77 10.08 3.08 8.19
CA SER A 77 10.31 2.74 9.60
C SER A 77 9.10 2.08 10.26
N LYS A 78 7.88 2.51 9.90
CA LYS A 78 6.64 1.86 10.37
C LYS A 78 6.45 0.47 9.77
N ALA A 79 6.73 0.30 8.47
CA ALA A 79 6.62 -0.99 7.80
C ALA A 79 7.55 -2.05 8.43
N HIS A 80 8.74 -1.65 8.88
CA HIS A 80 9.67 -2.51 9.62
C HIS A 80 9.44 -2.52 11.14
N HIS A 81 8.32 -1.97 11.63
CA HIS A 81 7.98 -1.88 13.05
C HIS A 81 9.13 -1.35 13.93
N LEU A 82 9.82 -0.30 13.48
CA LEU A 82 10.91 0.32 14.23
C LEU A 82 10.35 1.24 15.32
N ASN A 83 10.88 1.10 16.54
CA ASN A 83 10.58 2.01 17.64
C ASN A 83 11.22 3.40 17.40
N ARG A 84 10.85 4.40 18.22
CA ARG A 84 11.39 5.77 18.07
C ARG A 84 12.91 5.85 18.31
N GLY A 85 13.46 4.99 19.17
CA GLY A 85 14.91 4.95 19.43
C GLY A 85 15.69 4.51 18.20
N ASN A 86 15.27 3.43 17.57
CA ASN A 86 15.87 2.88 16.35
C ASN A 86 15.73 3.85 15.18
N GLN A 87 14.60 4.56 15.08
CA GLN A 87 14.42 5.62 14.08
C GLN A 87 15.42 6.77 14.26
N ARG A 88 15.66 7.17 15.52
CA ARG A 88 16.66 8.20 15.84
C ARG A 88 18.06 7.72 15.50
N LEU A 89 18.39 6.48 15.85
CA LEU A 89 19.69 5.87 15.59
C LEU A 89 19.99 5.79 14.09
N LEU A 90 19.02 5.38 13.26
CA LEU A 90 19.16 5.40 11.79
C LEU A 90 19.34 6.81 11.22
N ARG A 91 18.72 7.83 11.84
CA ARG A 91 18.90 9.22 11.43
C ARG A 91 20.30 9.72 11.79
N GLU A 92 20.79 9.43 12.99
CA GLU A 92 22.16 9.74 13.40
C GLU A 92 23.18 9.05 12.50
N LEU A 93 22.91 7.81 12.07
CA LEU A 93 23.73 7.10 11.09
C LEU A 93 23.73 7.83 9.73
N ALA A 94 22.56 8.22 9.21
CA ALA A 94 22.48 9.00 7.98
C ALA A 94 23.26 10.33 8.06
N GLU A 95 23.15 11.03 9.19
CA GLU A 95 23.86 12.28 9.45
C GLU A 95 25.38 12.06 9.51
N ALA A 96 25.83 10.97 10.15
CA ALA A 96 27.25 10.65 10.25
C ALA A 96 27.89 10.30 8.90
N PHE A 97 27.14 9.67 8.00
CA PHE A 97 27.56 9.40 6.62
C PHE A 97 27.24 10.55 5.65
N GLN A 98 26.72 11.67 6.15
CA GLN A 98 26.36 12.86 5.36
C GLN A 98 25.44 12.54 4.17
N LEU A 99 24.49 11.62 4.36
CA LEU A 99 23.52 11.29 3.32
C LEU A 99 22.58 12.46 3.11
N ASP A 100 22.30 12.79 1.85
CA ASP A 100 21.35 13.84 1.48
C ASP A 100 19.94 13.54 2.01
N GLN A 101 19.61 12.24 2.09
CA GLN A 101 18.33 11.77 2.57
C GLN A 101 18.46 10.60 3.54
N PRO A 102 17.75 10.60 4.68
CA PRO A 102 17.82 9.51 5.67
C PRO A 102 17.25 8.19 5.16
N VAL A 103 16.47 8.23 4.06
CA VAL A 103 15.92 7.03 3.43
C VAL A 103 16.99 6.18 2.73
N GLU A 104 18.11 6.79 2.34
CA GLU A 104 19.18 6.09 1.63
C GLU A 104 19.86 5.01 2.48
N VAL A 105 19.75 5.10 3.81
CA VAL A 105 20.21 4.06 4.74
C VAL A 105 19.53 2.72 4.46
N PHE A 106 18.27 2.71 4.02
CA PHE A 106 17.55 1.48 3.66
C PHE A 106 18.01 0.89 2.32
N LEU A 107 18.75 1.64 1.51
CA LEU A 107 19.25 1.21 0.20
C LEU A 107 20.69 0.68 0.27
N GLN A 108 21.43 1.03 1.32
CA GLN A 108 22.86 0.75 1.44
C GLN A 108 23.15 -0.09 2.70
N PRO A 109 22.97 -1.43 2.65
CA PRO A 109 23.25 -2.31 3.79
C PRO A 109 24.71 -2.28 4.24
N ALA A 110 25.64 -1.89 3.34
CA ALA A 110 27.07 -1.76 3.63
C ALA A 110 27.39 -0.68 4.69
N LEU A 111 26.49 0.28 4.92
CA LEU A 111 26.68 1.32 5.94
C LEU A 111 26.61 0.78 7.37
N PHE A 112 26.05 -0.42 7.57
CA PHE A 112 25.94 -1.07 8.86
C PHE A 112 27.19 -1.88 9.24
N GLU A 113 28.17 -2.00 8.33
CA GLU A 113 29.39 -2.75 8.59
C GLU A 113 30.27 -2.07 9.64
N ALA A 114 30.76 -2.87 10.60
CA ALA A 114 31.59 -2.41 11.73
C ALA A 114 32.79 -1.54 11.30
N CYS A 115 33.38 -1.83 10.13
CA CYS A 115 34.56 -1.14 9.63
C CYS A 115 34.28 0.31 9.19
N HIS A 116 33.03 0.66 8.90
CA HIS A 116 32.64 1.99 8.42
C HIS A 116 31.99 2.86 9.50
N LEU A 117 31.74 2.31 10.69
CA LEU A 117 31.04 3.00 11.76
C LEU A 117 31.89 4.10 12.43
N PRO A 118 31.35 5.33 12.61
CA PRO A 118 32.01 6.39 13.35
C PRO A 118 32.37 5.96 14.78
N GLN A 119 33.51 6.44 15.30
CA GLN A 119 34.00 6.06 16.64
C GLN A 119 32.98 6.25 17.76
N HIS A 120 32.14 7.30 17.70
CA HIS A 120 31.13 7.57 18.71
C HIS A 120 29.91 6.62 18.66
N MET A 121 29.71 5.88 17.55
CA MET A 121 28.61 4.92 17.39
C MET A 121 29.06 3.47 17.63
N GLN A 122 30.35 3.22 17.87
CA GLN A 122 30.85 1.86 18.10
C GLN A 122 30.19 1.19 19.33
N SER A 123 29.80 1.97 20.35
CA SER A 123 29.08 1.45 21.52
C SER A 123 27.67 0.95 21.20
N GLU A 124 27.11 1.34 20.05
CA GLU A 124 25.76 0.97 19.59
C GLU A 124 25.81 -0.08 18.44
N GLN A 125 26.99 -0.66 18.18
CA GLN A 125 27.21 -1.61 17.08
C GLN A 125 26.29 -2.84 17.17
N ASP A 126 26.09 -3.38 18.38
CA ASP A 126 25.20 -4.54 18.58
C ASP A 126 23.76 -4.21 18.15
N ARG A 127 23.26 -3.04 18.55
CA ARG A 127 21.91 -2.58 18.17
C ARG A 127 21.79 -2.33 16.66
N LEU A 128 22.85 -1.82 16.04
CA LEU A 128 22.90 -1.62 14.59
C LEU A 128 22.90 -2.94 13.82
N THR A 129 23.58 -3.95 14.34
CA THR A 129 23.61 -5.30 13.75
C THR A 129 22.22 -5.95 13.85
N GLU A 130 21.55 -5.83 15.00
CA GLU A 130 20.16 -6.26 15.16
C GLU A 130 19.21 -5.52 14.19
N LEU A 131 19.44 -4.22 13.99
CA LEU A 131 18.66 -3.42 13.04
C LEU A 131 18.88 -3.88 11.60
N GLN A 132 20.12 -4.15 11.21
CA GLN A 132 20.45 -4.63 9.88
C GLN A 132 19.71 -5.94 9.57
N GLN A 133 19.73 -6.91 10.48
CA GLN A 133 19.02 -8.20 10.35
C GLN A 133 17.50 -8.05 10.27
N LYS A 134 16.94 -6.96 10.80
CA LYS A 134 15.50 -6.68 10.74
C LYS A 134 15.09 -5.98 9.44
N LEU A 135 16.03 -5.27 8.81
CA LEU A 135 15.79 -4.49 7.61
C LEU A 135 16.04 -5.28 6.33
N PHE A 136 16.99 -6.21 6.34
CA PHE A 136 17.47 -7.00 5.20
C PHE A 136 17.45 -8.50 5.52
#